data_AF-H2C909-F1
#
_entry.id   AF-H2C909-F1
#
_cell.length_a   1.000
_cell.length_b   1.000
_cell.length_c   1.000
_cell.angle_alpha   90.00
_cell.angle_beta   90.00
_cell.angle_gamma   90.00
#
_symmetry.space_group_name_H-M   'P 1'
#
loop_
_entity.id
_entity.type
_entity.pdbx_description
1 polymer ?
#
loop_
_entity_poly.entity_id
_entity_poly.type
_entity_poly.pdbx_seq_one_letter_code
_entity_poly.pdbx_strand_id
1 'polypeptide(L)'
;MEILYGTRRKIYYYLLRQREPVSLRKIQRELNLSSPSLALYHLRKLEEMGLVKETSEGYTVKKLVLGDYIKVANILIPRSAFLASFFITSLILLWILTSLNPFAVPLFSSVIIAVPASIYIVDVVRKYFELHSGRSRED
;
A
#
# COMPACT_ATOMS: atom_id res chain seq x y z
N MET A 1 -3.33 -3.50 9.30
CA MET A 1 -3.19 -2.97 7.92
C MET A 1 -3.62 -4.07 6.97
N GLU A 2 -4.83 -4.55 7.21
CA GLU A 2 -5.29 -5.87 6.81
C GLU A 2 -6.65 -5.59 6.13
N ILE A 3 -6.62 -4.88 4.99
CA ILE A 3 -7.79 -4.09 4.53
C ILE A 3 -8.32 -4.53 3.16
N LEU A 4 -7.53 -5.23 2.35
CA LEU A 4 -7.90 -5.62 0.99
C LEU A 4 -7.65 -7.12 0.76
N TYR A 5 -8.58 -7.96 1.21
CA TYR A 5 -8.62 -9.39 0.84
C TYR A 5 -9.99 -9.79 0.30
N GLY A 6 -9.98 -10.89 -0.45
CA GLY A 6 -11.15 -11.43 -1.11
C GLY A 6 -11.82 -10.43 -2.05
N THR A 7 -13.13 -10.32 -1.94
CA THR A 7 -13.99 -9.54 -2.86
C THR A 7 -13.70 -8.05 -2.85
N ARG A 8 -13.39 -7.44 -1.69
CA ARG A 8 -13.00 -6.02 -1.59
C ARG A 8 -11.80 -5.68 -2.46
N ARG A 9 -10.79 -6.54 -2.44
CA ARG A 9 -9.57 -6.38 -3.25
C ARG A 9 -9.89 -6.45 -4.74
N LYS A 10 -10.74 -7.41 -5.15
CA LYS A 10 -11.17 -7.55 -6.54
C LYS A 10 -11.91 -6.31 -7.03
N ILE A 11 -12.85 -5.78 -6.24
CA ILE A 11 -13.60 -4.56 -6.57
C ILE A 11 -12.67 -3.35 -6.69
N TYR A 12 -11.78 -3.16 -5.71
CA TYR A 12 -10.85 -2.04 -5.71
C TYR A 12 -9.90 -2.07 -6.93
N TYR A 13 -9.29 -3.21 -7.25
CA TYR A 13 -8.42 -3.35 -8.43
C TYR A 13 -9.16 -3.29 -9.76
N TYR A 14 -10.45 -3.64 -9.76
CA TYR A 14 -11.30 -3.45 -10.92
C TYR A 14 -11.51 -1.94 -11.16
N LEU A 15 -11.91 -1.18 -10.13
CA LEU A 15 -12.09 0.28 -10.22
C LEU A 15 -10.78 1.02 -10.57
N LEU A 16 -9.67 0.69 -9.90
CA LEU A 16 -8.42 0.33 -10.58
C LEU A 16 -8.14 0.85 -11.99
N ARG A 17 -8.66 0.04 -12.91
CA ARG A 17 -8.32 -0.05 -14.31
C ARG A 17 -9.30 0.75 -15.17
N GLN A 18 -10.31 1.35 -14.54
CA GLN A 18 -11.41 2.03 -15.19
C GLN A 18 -11.09 3.52 -15.22
N ARG A 19 -11.23 4.13 -16.39
CA ARG A 19 -10.99 5.57 -16.58
C ARG A 19 -12.19 6.41 -16.12
N GLU A 20 -13.36 5.79 -16.07
CA GLU A 20 -14.64 6.42 -15.76
C GLU A 20 -15.27 5.77 -14.52
N PRO A 21 -16.15 6.50 -13.79
CA PRO A 21 -16.93 5.92 -12.71
C PRO A 21 -17.73 4.70 -13.16
N VAL A 22 -17.82 3.68 -12.31
CA VAL A 22 -18.49 2.42 -12.65
C VAL A 22 -19.70 2.18 -11.77
N SER A 23 -20.85 1.94 -12.40
CA SER A 23 -22.08 1.65 -11.68
C SER A 23 -21.99 0.34 -10.88
N LEU A 24 -22.71 0.28 -9.76
CA LEU A 24 -22.77 -0.90 -8.90
C LEU A 24 -23.18 -2.18 -9.65
N ARG A 25 -24.14 -2.04 -10.58
CA ARG A 25 -24.62 -3.16 -11.39
C ARG A 25 -23.56 -3.68 -12.35
N LYS A 26 -22.75 -2.78 -12.93
CA LYS A 26 -21.61 -3.17 -13.80
C LYS A 26 -20.51 -3.86 -12.97
N ILE A 27 -20.20 -3.36 -11.78
CA ILE A 27 -19.25 -3.99 -10.84
C ILE A 27 -19.72 -5.41 -10.45
N GLN A 28 -21.00 -5.56 -10.07
CA GLN A 28 -21.58 -6.85 -9.70
C GLN A 28 -21.51 -7.86 -10.84
N ARG A 29 -21.87 -7.44 -12.07
CA ARG A 29 -21.88 -8.31 -13.25
C ARG A 29 -20.48 -8.71 -13.69
N GLU A 30 -19.56 -7.76 -13.81
CA GLU A 30 -18.21 -8.04 -14.32
C GLU A 30 -17.35 -8.85 -13.33
N LEU A 31 -17.61 -8.71 -12.04
CA LEU A 31 -16.92 -9.49 -11.00
C LEU A 31 -17.66 -10.76 -10.59
N ASN A 32 -18.77 -11.09 -11.26
CA ASN A 32 -19.62 -12.26 -10.98
C ASN A 32 -19.97 -12.39 -9.48
N LEU A 33 -20.35 -11.27 -8.87
CA LEU A 33 -20.73 -11.26 -7.46
C LEU A 33 -22.15 -11.82 -7.30
N SER A 34 -22.34 -12.62 -6.26
CA SER A 34 -23.59 -13.35 -6.02
C SER A 34 -24.81 -12.45 -5.84
N SER A 35 -24.63 -11.20 -5.41
CA SER A 35 -25.71 -10.22 -5.33
C SER A 35 -25.22 -8.76 -5.45
N PRO A 36 -26.10 -7.84 -5.89
CA PRO A 36 -25.83 -6.39 -5.82
C PRO A 36 -25.52 -5.91 -4.41
N SER A 37 -26.22 -6.47 -3.41
CA SER A 37 -26.02 -6.13 -2.00
C SER A 37 -24.63 -6.51 -1.49
N LEU A 38 -24.07 -7.63 -1.97
CA LEU A 38 -22.69 -8.01 -1.64
C LEU A 38 -21.67 -7.01 -2.22
N ALA A 39 -21.90 -6.55 -3.45
CA ALA A 39 -21.08 -5.51 -4.06
C ALA A 39 -21.15 -4.21 -3.25
N LEU A 40 -22.38 -3.78 -2.89
CA LEU A 40 -22.63 -2.57 -2.10
C LEU A 40 -21.96 -2.65 -0.73
N TYR A 41 -22.07 -3.78 -0.04
CA TYR A 41 -21.43 -4.00 1.26
C TYR A 41 -19.92 -3.76 1.19
N HIS A 42 -19.26 -4.32 0.18
CA HIS A 42 -17.82 -4.14 0.01
C HIS A 42 -17.44 -2.73 -0.46
N LEU A 43 -18.24 -2.09 -1.31
CA LEU A 43 -18.03 -0.71 -1.74
C LEU A 43 -18.15 0.27 -0.57
N ARG A 44 -19.18 0.13 0.28
CA ARG A 44 -19.30 0.91 1.52
C ARG A 44 -18.10 0.74 2.43
N LYS A 45 -17.59 -0.49 2.59
CA LYS A 45 -16.36 -0.71 3.35
C LYS A 45 -15.15 -0.02 2.73
N LEU A 46 -15.00 -0.05 1.40
CA LEU A 46 -13.92 0.67 0.72
C LEU A 46 -14.07 2.19 0.83
N GLU A 47 -15.30 2.71 0.90
CA GLU A 47 -15.61 4.13 1.08
C GLU A 47 -15.35 4.59 2.52
N GLU A 48 -15.76 3.81 3.53
CA GLU A 48 -15.39 4.00 4.95
C GLU A 48 -13.86 4.07 5.13
N MET A 49 -13.11 3.34 4.30
CA MET A 49 -11.64 3.35 4.28
C MET A 49 -11.04 4.51 3.47
N GLY A 50 -11.89 5.34 2.84
CA GLY A 50 -11.48 6.46 1.99
C GLY A 50 -10.83 6.07 0.65
N LEU A 51 -10.95 4.80 0.24
CA LEU A 51 -10.28 4.27 -0.96
C LEU A 51 -11.07 4.54 -2.23
N VAL A 52 -12.39 4.49 -2.15
CA VAL A 52 -13.32 4.77 -3.24
C VAL A 52 -14.30 5.86 -2.82
N LYS A 53 -14.98 6.47 -3.79
CA LYS A 53 -16.10 7.39 -3.56
C LYS A 53 -17.25 7.05 -4.50
N GLU A 54 -18.47 7.22 -4.03
CA GLU A 54 -19.65 7.28 -4.89
C GLU A 54 -19.75 8.64 -5.61
N THR A 55 -20.17 8.61 -6.86
CA THR A 55 -20.44 9.79 -7.71
C THR A 55 -21.79 9.59 -8.41
N SER A 56 -22.33 10.63 -9.04
CA SER A 56 -23.58 10.56 -9.81
C SER A 56 -23.57 9.48 -10.91
N GLU A 57 -22.40 9.13 -11.44
CA GLU A 57 -22.23 8.17 -12.52
C GLU A 57 -21.82 6.76 -12.04
N GLY A 58 -21.51 6.61 -10.75
CA GLY A 58 -21.07 5.36 -10.14
C GLY A 58 -19.88 5.52 -9.20
N TYR A 59 -19.12 4.45 -8.99
CA TYR A 59 -17.99 4.42 -8.04
C TYR A 59 -16.67 4.67 -8.76
N THR A 60 -15.80 5.47 -8.14
CA THR A 60 -14.42 5.71 -8.62
C THR A 60 -13.41 5.66 -7.48
N VAL A 61 -12.13 5.48 -7.80
CA VAL A 61 -11.05 5.44 -6.81
C VAL A 61 -10.77 6.87 -6.32
N LYS A 62 -10.83 7.08 -5.00
CA LYS A 62 -10.54 8.36 -4.34
C LYS A 62 -9.09 8.46 -3.92
N LYS A 63 -8.55 7.39 -3.33
CA LYS A 63 -7.16 7.29 -2.87
C LYS A 63 -6.55 6.05 -3.48
N LEU A 64 -5.49 6.23 -4.26
CA LEU A 64 -4.67 5.09 -4.61
C LEU A 64 -3.96 4.64 -3.34
N VAL A 65 -4.28 3.44 -2.88
CA VAL A 65 -3.34 2.56 -2.19
C VAL A 65 -2.26 2.17 -3.21
N LEU A 66 -1.51 3.15 -3.72
CA LEU A 66 -0.16 2.93 -4.20
C LEU A 66 0.59 2.59 -2.92
N GLY A 67 0.54 1.30 -2.57
CA GLY A 67 1.29 0.77 -1.45
C GLY A 67 2.72 1.23 -1.64
N ASP A 68 3.16 2.10 -0.74
CA ASP A 68 4.56 2.36 -0.50
C ASP A 68 5.40 2.57 -1.76
N TYR A 69 5.26 3.68 -2.48
CA TYR A 69 6.23 4.05 -3.51
C TYR A 69 7.19 5.07 -2.92
N ILE A 70 8.49 4.82 -3.04
CA ILE A 70 9.53 5.80 -2.68
C ILE A 70 9.97 6.46 -3.99
N LYS A 71 10.02 7.79 -3.98
CA LYS A 71 10.62 8.55 -5.08
C LYS A 71 12.15 8.51 -4.90
N VAL A 72 12.83 7.84 -5.82
CA VAL A 72 14.29 7.86 -5.90
C VAL A 72 14.67 8.66 -7.14
N ALA A 73 15.25 9.84 -6.95
CA ALA A 73 15.47 10.83 -7.99
C ALA A 73 14.18 11.17 -8.76
N ASN A 74 14.08 10.80 -10.05
CA ASN A 74 12.90 11.02 -10.90
C ASN A 74 12.06 9.75 -11.15
N ILE A 75 12.37 8.63 -10.49
CA ILE A 75 11.68 7.36 -10.69
C ILE A 75 10.85 7.00 -9.44
N LEU A 76 9.60 6.57 -9.65
CA LEU A 76 8.74 6.01 -8.61
C LEU A 76 8.99 4.51 -8.52
N ILE A 77 9.65 4.07 -7.46
CA ILE A 77 9.97 2.65 -7.25
C ILE A 77 9.09 2.13 -6.12
N PRO A 78 8.45 0.95 -6.27
CA PRO A 78 7.82 0.29 -5.12
C PRO A 78 8.85 0.15 -4.01
N ARG A 79 8.55 0.66 -2.81
CA ARG A 79 9.38 0.55 -1.59
C ARG A 79 9.80 -0.89 -1.34
N SER A 80 8.93 -1.86 -1.62
CA SER A 80 9.24 -3.28 -1.53
C SER A 80 10.38 -3.68 -2.47
N ALA A 81 10.40 -3.16 -3.70
CA ALA A 81 11.48 -3.40 -4.67
C ALA A 81 12.78 -2.73 -4.23
N PHE A 82 12.71 -1.49 -3.73
CA PHE A 82 13.87 -0.79 -3.16
C PHE A 82 14.47 -1.56 -1.97
N LEU A 83 13.63 -1.94 -0.99
CA LEU A 83 14.06 -2.72 0.17
C LEU A 83 14.63 -4.09 -0.25
N ALA A 84 14.01 -4.77 -1.21
CA ALA A 84 14.53 -6.04 -1.73
C ALA A 84 15.95 -5.86 -2.31
N SER A 85 16.17 -4.85 -3.16
CA SER A 85 17.51 -4.57 -3.66
C SER A 85 18.51 -4.25 -2.55
N PHE A 86 18.11 -3.42 -1.57
CA PHE A 86 18.96 -3.06 -0.43
C PHE A 86 19.37 -4.28 0.39
N PHE A 87 18.43 -5.17 0.72
CA PHE A 87 18.71 -6.38 1.49
C PHE A 87 19.57 -7.38 0.71
N ILE A 88 19.34 -7.56 -0.59
CA ILE A 88 20.17 -8.44 -1.43
C ILE A 88 21.60 -7.91 -1.49
N THR A 89 21.78 -6.63 -1.77
CA THR A 89 23.11 -6.01 -1.82
C THR A 89 23.79 -6.08 -0.45
N SER A 90 23.06 -5.79 0.64
CA SER A 90 23.57 -5.88 2.01
C SER A 90 24.01 -7.30 2.38
N LEU A 91 23.28 -8.33 1.94
CA LEU A 91 23.63 -9.74 2.18
C LEU A 91 24.94 -10.12 1.50
N ILE A 92 25.13 -9.69 0.24
CA ILE A 92 26.37 -9.92 -0.51
C ILE A 92 27.55 -9.24 0.18
N LEU A 93 27.38 -7.96 0.57
CA LEU A 93 28.39 -7.21 1.31
C LEU A 93 28.73 -7.86 2.65
N LEU A 94 27.74 -8.35 3.39
CA LEU A 94 27.94 -9.05 4.66
C LEU A 94 28.79 -10.30 4.48
N TRP A 95 28.52 -11.10 3.43
CA TRP A 95 29.33 -12.27 3.09
C TRP A 95 30.79 -11.90 2.82
N ILE A 96 31.02 -10.85 2.01
CA ILE A 96 32.37 -10.37 1.67
C ILE A 96 33.09 -9.83 2.92
N LEU A 97 32.42 -8.98 3.70
CA LEU A 97 32.98 -8.37 4.91
C LEU A 97 33.34 -9.41 5.97
N THR A 98 32.53 -10.46 6.12
CA THR A 98 32.80 -11.56 7.05
C THR A 98 34.09 -12.28 6.70
N SER A 99 34.38 -12.46 5.41
CA SER A 99 35.63 -13.07 4.94
C SER A 99 36.88 -12.18 5.15
N LEU A 100 36.70 -10.86 5.21
CA LEU A 100 37.82 -9.91 5.35
C LEU A 100 38.10 -9.53 6.82
N ASN A 101 37.05 -9.22 7.58
CA ASN A 101 37.18 -8.78 8.97
C ASN A 101 35.91 -9.10 9.79
N PRO A 102 35.94 -10.14 10.63
CA PRO A 102 34.80 -10.51 11.47
C PRO A 102 34.35 -9.41 12.44
N PHE A 103 35.25 -8.52 12.86
CA PHE A 103 34.93 -7.42 13.79
C PHE A 103 34.20 -6.24 13.13
N ALA A 104 34.22 -6.14 11.79
CA ALA A 104 33.47 -5.12 11.06
C ALA A 104 31.98 -5.48 10.91
N VAL A 105 31.63 -6.77 11.04
CA VAL A 105 30.28 -7.30 10.82
C VAL A 105 29.22 -6.68 11.76
N PRO A 106 29.46 -6.51 13.08
CA PRO A 106 28.47 -5.92 13.98
C PRO A 106 28.17 -4.45 13.66
N LEU A 107 29.19 -3.66 13.33
CA LEU A 107 29.04 -2.25 12.96
C LEU A 107 28.29 -2.08 11.63
N PHE A 108 28.58 -2.93 10.65
CA PHE A 108 27.87 -2.92 9.38
C PHE A 108 26.41 -3.35 9.55
N SER A 109 26.15 -4.39 10.36
CA SER A 109 24.80 -4.90 10.61
C SER A 109 23.91 -3.89 11.33
N SER A 110 24.45 -3.12 12.28
CA SER A 110 23.67 -2.09 12.99
C SER A 110 23.21 -0.97 12.04
N VAL A 111 24.07 -0.54 11.11
CA VAL A 111 23.72 0.45 10.08
C VAL A 111 22.66 -0.10 9.12
N ILE A 112 22.80 -1.35 8.68
CA ILE A 112 21.81 -1.99 7.78
C ILE A 112 20.44 -2.08 8.43
N ILE A 113 20.36 -2.31 9.74
CA ILE A 113 19.07 -2.41 10.46
C ILE A 113 18.47 -1.02 10.71
N ALA A 114 19.31 -0.02 11.01
CA ALA A 114 18.87 1.34 11.32
C ALA A 114 18.11 2.00 10.14
N VAL A 115 18.59 1.80 8.91
CA VAL A 115 17.97 2.38 7.70
C VAL A 115 16.51 1.93 7.51
N PRO A 116 16.17 0.65 7.34
CA PRO A 116 14.79 0.19 7.18
C PRO A 116 13.95 0.46 8.44
N ALA A 117 14.52 0.39 9.64
CA ALA A 117 13.81 0.74 10.87
C ALA A 117 13.35 2.20 10.87
N SER A 118 14.21 3.13 10.45
CA SER A 118 13.84 4.55 10.34
C SER A 118 12.71 4.79 9.33
N ILE A 119 12.80 4.18 8.13
CA ILE A 119 11.75 4.28 7.11
C ILE A 119 10.44 3.69 7.63
N TYR A 120 10.50 2.59 8.38
CA TYR A 120 9.33 1.96 8.98
C TYR A 120 8.67 2.85 10.04
N ILE A 121 9.46 3.46 10.92
CA ILE A 121 8.96 4.40 11.94
C ILE A 121 8.25 5.57 11.26
N VAL A 122 8.85 6.20 10.25
CA VAL A 122 8.25 7.34 9.52
C VAL A 122 6.90 6.95 8.91
N ASP A 123 6.82 5.77 8.31
CA ASP A 123 5.61 5.27 7.69
C ASP A 123 4.50 4.96 8.72
N VAL A 124 4.85 4.33 9.84
CA VAL A 124 3.92 4.08 10.95
C VAL A 124 3.38 5.40 11.51
N VAL A 125 4.26 6.38 11.73
CA VAL A 125 3.89 7.70 12.23
C VAL A 125 2.96 8.42 11.25
N ARG A 126 3.32 8.48 9.97
CA ARG A 126 2.46 9.08 8.93
C ARG A 126 1.08 8.46 8.94
N LYS A 127 1.01 7.13 8.96
CA LYS A 127 -0.24 6.40 8.94
C LYS A 127 -1.07 6.59 10.20
N TYR A 128 -0.44 6.68 11.37
CA TYR A 128 -1.11 7.00 12.64
C TYR A 128 -1.79 8.38 12.57
N PHE A 129 -1.08 9.39 12.03
CA PHE A 129 -1.62 10.73 11.84
C PHE A 129 -2.73 10.79 10.79
N GLU A 130 -2.62 10.06 9.67
CA GLU A 130 -3.70 10.00 8.66
C GLU A 130 -5.02 9.46 9.25
N LEU A 131 -4.96 8.51 10.19
CA LEU A 131 -6.13 7.94 10.84
C LEU A 131 -6.81 8.92 11.83
N HIS A 132 -6.02 9.75 12.53
CA HIS A 132 -6.56 10.69 13.52
C HIS A 132 -6.94 12.05 12.92
N SER A 133 -6.27 12.50 11.86
CA SER A 133 -6.58 13.77 11.18
C SER A 133 -7.81 13.71 10.26
N GLY A 134 -8.18 12.53 9.77
CA GLY A 134 -9.39 12.34 8.97
C GLY A 134 -10.71 12.47 9.77
N ARG A 135 -10.66 12.43 11.10
CA ARG A 135 -11.84 12.49 11.99
C ARG A 135 -12.26 13.92 12.35
N SER A 136 -11.40 14.92 12.13
CA SER A 136 -11.59 16.30 12.62
C SER A 136 -12.19 17.26 11.57
N ARG A 137 -12.66 16.76 10.43
CA ARG A 137 -13.25 17.58 9.35
C ARG A 137 -14.74 17.33 9.12
N GLU A 138 -15.38 16.54 9.99
CA GLU A 138 -16.81 16.21 9.92
C GLU A 138 -17.62 16.73 11.12
N ASP A 139 -17.02 17.56 11.98
CA ASP A 139 -17.69 18.26 13.08
C ASP A 139 -17.97 19.73 12.72
#